data_AF-A0A8H9TEV4-F1
#
_entry.id   AF-A0A8H9TEV4-F1
#
_cell.length_a   1.000
_cell.length_b   1.000
_cell.length_c   1.000
_cell.angle_alpha   90.00
_cell.angle_beta   90.00
_cell.angle_gamma   90.00
#
_symmetry.space_group_name_H-M   'P 1'
#
loop_
_entity.id
_entity.type
_entity.pdbx_description
1 polymer ?
#
loop_
_entity_poly.entity_id
_entity_poly.type
_entity_poly.pdbx_seq_one_letter_code
_entity_poly.pdbx_strand_id
1 'polypeptide(L)'
;MFTPYCPSVEHHPSRTNPANIINPTDTTKTMIIKRPELTDFVTLFQEIIAHVRDDTVKIFPKEKHRIIELVEQLVSDTLEQQRVEVRHIHQALELVERLSVVVNLERYDQFNLLIERARKIATYLLNNDEPLSCQDEEKMHLLFSYLKNRQMVSQPTQLTEGNGLHIATAYRKGQLNLNEAIDAYRAQFACQHRLQFVQLQP
;
A
#
# COMPACT_ATOMS: atom_id res chain seq x y z
N MET A 1 34.98 74.69 37.90
CA MET A 1 36.15 73.81 37.69
C MET A 1 36.04 73.18 36.31
N PHE A 2 37.20 73.02 35.66
CA PHE A 2 37.47 72.68 34.26
C PHE A 2 36.89 71.32 33.81
N THR A 3 36.53 71.20 32.52
CA THR A 3 36.43 69.93 31.77
C THR A 3 37.85 69.39 31.47
N PRO A 4 38.08 68.07 31.33
CA PRO A 4 38.06 67.44 29.99
C PRO A 4 37.84 65.90 29.89
N TYR A 5 37.52 65.44 28.66
CA TYR A 5 37.90 64.20 27.94
C TYR A 5 37.61 62.76 28.44
N CYS A 6 37.08 61.95 27.50
CA CYS A 6 36.92 60.47 27.51
C CYS A 6 38.23 59.69 27.35
N PRO A 7 38.18 58.34 27.53
CA PRO A 7 38.57 57.48 26.41
C PRO A 7 37.66 56.25 26.19
N SER A 8 37.62 55.81 24.93
CA SER A 8 37.04 54.57 24.39
C SER A 8 37.92 53.35 24.68
N VAL A 9 37.33 52.14 24.79
CA VAL A 9 37.96 50.88 24.33
C VAL A 9 36.88 49.97 23.72
N GLU A 10 37.19 49.49 22.51
CA GLU A 10 36.41 48.63 21.62
C GLU A 10 36.55 47.14 21.97
N HIS A 11 35.53 46.32 21.65
CA HIS A 11 35.59 45.12 20.77
C HIS A 11 34.39 44.16 20.97
N HIS A 12 33.59 44.00 19.91
CA HIS A 12 32.77 42.82 19.60
C HIS A 12 33.67 41.70 19.01
N PRO A 13 33.17 40.50 18.59
CA PRO A 13 32.05 39.65 19.05
C PRO A 13 32.46 38.15 19.18
N SER A 14 31.67 37.30 19.84
CA SER A 14 31.63 35.82 19.61
C SER A 14 30.33 35.26 20.19
N ARG A 15 29.27 35.07 19.40
CA ARG A 15 28.86 33.86 18.65
C ARG A 15 28.49 32.63 19.51
N THR A 16 27.16 32.44 19.60
CA THR A 16 26.39 31.18 19.42
C THR A 16 26.64 29.96 20.31
N ASN A 17 25.61 29.58 21.07
CA ASN A 17 24.90 28.31 20.88
C ASN A 17 23.53 28.35 21.61
N PRO A 18 22.39 28.45 20.91
CA PRO A 18 21.11 28.08 21.49
C PRO A 18 20.95 26.55 21.43
N ALA A 19 20.44 25.98 22.52
CA ALA A 19 20.12 24.58 22.66
C ALA A 19 19.24 24.09 21.50
N ASN A 20 19.63 22.93 20.97
CA ASN A 20 19.01 22.27 19.83
C ASN A 20 17.49 22.19 19.97
N ILE A 21 16.83 22.76 18.97
CA ILE A 21 15.46 22.49 18.55
C ILE A 21 15.36 20.98 18.35
N ILE A 22 14.55 20.32 19.17
CA ILE A 22 14.07 18.97 18.89
C ILE A 22 13.11 19.12 17.72
N ASN A 23 13.61 18.91 16.50
CA ASN A 23 12.76 18.62 15.36
C ASN A 23 12.11 17.26 15.62
N PRO A 24 10.78 17.14 15.71
CA PRO A 24 10.14 15.87 15.45
C PRO A 24 10.26 15.65 13.93
N THR A 25 11.34 15.01 13.48
CA THR A 25 11.29 14.28 12.21
C THR A 25 10.35 13.10 12.42
N ASP A 26 9.06 13.40 12.36
CA ASP A 26 8.07 12.45 11.93
C ASP A 26 8.44 12.14 10.48
N THR A 27 9.21 11.06 10.31
CA THR A 27 9.54 10.54 9.00
C THR A 27 8.24 9.95 8.48
N THR A 28 7.40 10.79 7.84
CA THR A 28 6.34 10.33 6.96
C THR A 28 7.03 9.52 5.87
N LYS A 29 7.18 8.22 6.14
CA LYS A 29 7.71 7.23 5.21
C LYS A 29 6.82 7.33 3.97
N THR A 30 7.37 7.96 2.93
CA THR A 30 6.63 8.20 1.70
C THR A 30 6.49 6.86 1.02
N MET A 31 5.35 6.20 1.23
CA MET A 31 5.00 5.00 0.49
C MET A 31 4.81 5.40 -0.98
N ILE A 32 5.53 4.74 -1.90
CA ILE A 32 5.38 4.93 -3.34
C ILE A 32 4.85 3.62 -3.92
N ILE A 33 3.56 3.61 -4.21
CA ILE A 33 2.83 2.47 -4.76
C ILE A 33 3.13 2.31 -6.26
N LYS A 34 3.18 1.06 -6.76
CA LYS A 34 3.50 0.77 -8.17
C LYS A 34 2.39 1.26 -9.10
N ARG A 35 2.73 1.58 -10.36
CA ARG A 35 1.76 2.08 -11.37
C ARG A 35 0.46 1.25 -11.51
N PRO A 36 0.49 -0.09 -11.55
CA PRO A 36 -0.74 -0.89 -11.66
C PRO A 36 -1.67 -0.69 -10.45
N GLU A 37 -1.12 -0.67 -9.24
CA GLU A 37 -1.86 -0.46 -8.00
C GLU A 37 -2.40 0.98 -7.87
N LEU A 38 -1.66 1.98 -8.40
CA LEU A 38 -2.15 3.36 -8.55
C LEU A 38 -3.36 3.41 -9.48
N THR A 39 -3.31 2.74 -10.64
CA THR A 39 -4.43 2.70 -11.58
C THR A 39 -5.65 2.02 -10.96
N ASP A 40 -5.47 0.91 -10.26
CA ASP A 40 -6.55 0.21 -9.56
C ASP A 40 -7.15 1.06 -8.44
N PHE A 41 -6.32 1.80 -7.70
CA PHE A 41 -6.78 2.72 -6.65
C PHE A 41 -7.61 3.86 -7.25
N VAL A 42 -7.10 4.54 -8.28
CA VAL A 42 -7.79 5.66 -8.93
C VAL A 42 -9.10 5.22 -9.58
N THR A 43 -9.08 4.12 -10.34
CA THR A 43 -10.29 3.61 -11.03
C THR A 43 -11.39 3.25 -10.05
N LEU A 44 -11.04 2.64 -8.90
CA LEU A 44 -12.02 2.32 -7.87
C LEU A 44 -12.70 3.55 -7.27
N PHE A 45 -11.95 4.61 -6.97
CA PHE A 45 -12.54 5.85 -6.46
C PHE A 45 -13.36 6.60 -7.53
N GLN A 46 -12.98 6.47 -8.81
CA GLN A 46 -13.78 6.95 -9.93
C GLN A 46 -15.10 6.17 -10.11
N GLU A 47 -15.11 4.87 -9.86
CA GLU A 47 -16.34 4.06 -9.85
C GLU A 47 -17.26 4.47 -8.68
N ILE A 48 -16.69 4.65 -7.48
CA ILE A 48 -17.43 5.10 -6.29
C ILE A 48 -18.11 6.46 -6.54
N ILE A 49 -17.39 7.44 -7.10
CA ILE A 49 -17.98 8.76 -7.35
C ILE A 49 -19.04 8.73 -8.46
N ALA A 50 -18.92 7.83 -9.45
CA ALA A 50 -19.96 7.64 -10.45
C ALA A 50 -21.28 7.21 -9.79
N HIS A 51 -21.25 6.24 -8.88
CA HIS A 51 -22.42 5.81 -8.11
C HIS A 51 -23.00 6.92 -7.22
N VAL A 52 -22.15 7.72 -6.59
CA VAL A 52 -22.60 8.86 -5.78
C VAL A 52 -23.29 9.91 -6.65
N ARG A 53 -22.77 10.19 -7.86
CA ARG A 53 -23.31 11.19 -8.78
C ARG A 53 -24.64 10.79 -9.41
N ASP A 54 -24.78 9.54 -9.82
CA ASP A 54 -25.89 9.00 -10.63
C ASP A 54 -27.25 8.92 -9.89
N ASP A 55 -27.35 9.46 -8.67
CA ASP A 55 -28.57 9.45 -7.81
C ASP A 55 -29.14 8.06 -7.50
N THR A 56 -28.49 6.99 -7.96
CA THR A 56 -28.79 5.60 -7.63
C THR A 56 -28.67 5.39 -6.12
N VAL A 57 -27.69 6.03 -5.49
CA VAL A 57 -27.46 6.02 -4.05
C VAL A 57 -28.08 7.28 -3.42
N LYS A 58 -29.00 7.09 -2.47
CA LYS A 58 -29.61 8.21 -1.75
C LYS A 58 -28.69 8.71 -0.64
N ILE A 59 -28.14 9.90 -0.83
CA ILE A 59 -27.29 10.62 0.13
C ILE A 59 -27.87 12.01 0.35
N PHE A 60 -27.78 12.54 1.57
CA PHE A 60 -28.19 13.92 1.84
C PHE A 60 -27.39 14.91 0.97
N PRO A 61 -28.04 15.93 0.36
CA PRO A 61 -27.38 16.80 -0.62
C PRO A 61 -26.10 17.48 -0.12
N LYS A 62 -26.06 17.92 1.15
CA LYS A 62 -24.87 18.53 1.75
C LYS A 62 -23.70 17.55 1.87
N GLU A 63 -23.98 16.31 2.27
CA GLU A 63 -22.95 15.25 2.35
C GLU A 63 -22.53 14.79 0.96
N LYS A 64 -23.46 14.69 0.02
CA LYS A 64 -23.18 14.31 -1.38
C LYS A 64 -22.13 15.23 -2.01
N HIS A 65 -22.29 16.56 -1.89
CA HIS A 65 -21.32 17.52 -2.43
C HIS A 65 -19.95 17.36 -1.77
N ARG A 66 -19.90 17.25 -0.45
CA ARG A 66 -18.65 17.10 0.29
C ARG A 66 -17.90 15.81 -0.09
N ILE A 67 -18.61 14.70 -0.25
CA ILE A 67 -18.02 13.42 -0.66
C ILE A 67 -17.45 13.53 -2.07
N ILE A 68 -18.18 14.15 -3.00
CA ILE A 68 -17.75 14.36 -4.37
C ILE A 68 -16.43 15.16 -4.40
N GLU A 69 -16.37 16.29 -3.70
CA GLU A 69 -15.17 17.13 -3.64
C GLU A 69 -13.96 16.37 -3.09
N LEU A 70 -14.14 15.63 -2.00
CA LEU A 70 -13.05 14.87 -1.38
C LEU A 70 -12.53 13.74 -2.26
N VAL A 71 -13.42 13.03 -2.97
CA VAL A 71 -13.02 11.96 -3.89
C VAL A 71 -12.33 12.54 -5.13
N GLU A 72 -12.83 13.65 -5.67
CA GLU A 72 -12.17 14.35 -6.78
C GLU A 72 -10.77 14.84 -6.41
N GLN A 73 -10.63 15.42 -5.21
CA GLN A 73 -9.34 15.86 -4.70
C GLN A 73 -8.37 14.68 -4.55
N LEU A 74 -8.80 13.58 -3.94
CA LEU A 74 -8.00 12.37 -3.79
C LEU A 74 -7.52 11.82 -5.15
N VAL A 75 -8.41 11.79 -6.15
CA VAL A 75 -8.08 11.33 -7.50
C VAL A 75 -7.14 12.30 -8.21
N SER A 76 -7.36 13.61 -8.10
CA SER A 76 -6.48 14.62 -8.71
C SER A 76 -5.07 14.56 -8.12
N ASP A 77 -4.97 14.57 -6.79
CA ASP A 77 -3.69 14.57 -6.08
C ASP A 77 -2.86 13.31 -6.39
N THR A 78 -3.52 12.15 -6.51
CA THR A 78 -2.85 10.89 -6.84
C THR A 78 -2.41 10.80 -8.31
N LEU A 79 -3.20 11.36 -9.24
CA LEU A 79 -2.86 11.41 -10.67
C LEU A 79 -1.75 12.42 -10.96
N GLU A 80 -1.82 13.63 -10.41
CA GLU A 80 -0.82 14.68 -10.59
C GLU A 80 0.56 14.25 -10.08
N GLN A 81 0.59 13.60 -8.91
CA GLN A 81 1.84 13.17 -8.29
C GLN A 81 2.32 11.80 -8.81
N GLN A 82 1.50 11.11 -9.62
CA GLN A 82 1.69 9.74 -10.07
C GLN A 82 2.09 8.76 -8.94
N ARG A 83 1.59 9.00 -7.73
CA ARG A 83 1.91 8.22 -6.54
C ARG A 83 0.78 8.29 -5.51
N VAL A 84 0.61 7.20 -4.78
CA VAL A 84 -0.28 7.15 -3.62
C VAL A 84 0.58 7.20 -2.36
N GLU A 85 0.47 8.29 -1.61
CA GLU A 85 1.15 8.47 -0.33
C GLU A 85 0.25 8.01 0.83
N VAL A 86 0.84 7.81 2.00
CA VAL A 86 0.13 7.42 3.23
C VAL A 86 -1.04 8.35 3.54
N ARG A 87 -0.89 9.67 3.30
CA ARG A 87 -1.98 10.64 3.44
C ARG A 87 -3.19 10.34 2.54
N HIS A 88 -2.95 9.91 1.29
CA HIS A 88 -3.99 9.56 0.33
C HIS A 88 -4.73 8.29 0.78
N ILE A 89 -4.00 7.34 1.37
CA ILE A 89 -4.58 6.11 1.92
C ILE A 89 -5.47 6.41 3.14
N HIS A 90 -5.02 7.28 4.04
CA HIS A 90 -5.84 7.70 5.19
C HIS A 90 -7.10 8.46 4.74
N GLN A 91 -6.98 9.38 3.78
CA GLN A 91 -8.13 10.06 3.19
C GLN A 91 -9.12 9.08 2.55
N ALA A 92 -8.63 8.07 1.83
CA ALA A 92 -9.45 7.00 1.28
C ALA A 92 -10.21 6.21 2.34
N LEU A 93 -9.55 5.84 3.45
CA LEU A 93 -10.19 5.12 4.56
C LEU A 93 -11.26 5.97 5.24
N GLU A 94 -10.98 7.25 5.49
CA GLU A 94 -11.96 8.19 6.06
C GLU A 94 -13.19 8.33 5.15
N LEU A 95 -12.99 8.40 3.84
CA LEU A 95 -14.07 8.45 2.85
C LEU A 95 -14.94 7.19 2.86
N VAL A 96 -14.31 6.03 2.89
CA VAL A 96 -14.99 4.72 2.97
C VAL A 96 -15.81 4.62 4.26
N GLU A 97 -15.25 5.04 5.39
CA GLU A 97 -15.96 5.07 6.67
C GLU A 97 -17.14 6.03 6.63
N ARG A 98 -16.94 7.25 6.11
CA ARG A 98 -18.01 8.24 5.97
C ARG A 98 -19.14 7.72 5.11
N LEU A 99 -18.82 7.10 3.97
CA LEU A 99 -19.78 6.50 3.06
C LEU A 99 -20.57 5.35 3.71
N SER A 100 -19.91 4.57 4.57
CA SER A 100 -20.56 3.49 5.33
C SER A 100 -21.59 4.00 6.35
N VAL A 101 -21.44 5.24 6.82
CA VAL A 101 -22.35 5.85 7.79
C VAL A 101 -23.50 6.61 7.10
N VAL A 102 -23.19 7.36 6.04
CA VAL A 102 -24.16 8.25 5.40
C VAL A 102 -25.02 7.56 4.35
N VAL A 103 -24.66 6.34 3.94
CA VAL A 103 -25.38 5.52 2.97
C VAL A 103 -25.88 4.26 3.63
N ASN A 104 -27.15 3.91 3.40
CA ASN A 104 -27.64 2.58 3.75
C ASN A 104 -27.10 1.55 2.75
N LEU A 105 -25.92 1.02 3.02
CA LEU A 105 -25.21 0.07 2.14
C LEU A 105 -25.98 -1.25 1.93
N GLU A 106 -26.83 -1.66 2.87
CA GLU A 106 -27.66 -2.88 2.75
C GLU A 106 -28.68 -2.78 1.60
N ARG A 107 -29.02 -1.56 1.18
CA ARG A 107 -29.94 -1.32 0.07
C ARG A 107 -29.24 -1.29 -1.30
N TYR A 108 -27.92 -1.22 -1.31
CA TYR A 108 -27.12 -0.95 -2.51
C TYR A 108 -25.95 -1.93 -2.60
N ASP A 109 -26.24 -3.20 -2.89
CA ASP A 109 -25.25 -4.30 -2.90
C ASP A 109 -24.00 -3.99 -3.74
N GLN A 110 -24.18 -3.43 -4.94
CA GLN A 110 -23.07 -3.06 -5.81
C GLN A 110 -22.21 -1.95 -5.20
N PHE A 111 -22.84 -0.95 -4.59
CA PHE A 111 -22.12 0.14 -3.93
C PHE A 111 -21.38 -0.37 -2.69
N ASN A 112 -22.03 -1.22 -1.89
CA ASN A 112 -21.43 -1.89 -0.74
C ASN A 112 -20.19 -2.70 -1.14
N LEU A 113 -20.25 -3.44 -2.25
CA LEU A 113 -19.11 -4.19 -2.78
C LEU A 113 -17.92 -3.27 -3.12
N LEU A 114 -18.19 -2.11 -3.72
CA LEU A 114 -17.15 -1.12 -4.03
C LEU A 114 -16.51 -0.52 -2.77
N ILE A 115 -17.33 -0.18 -1.76
CA ILE A 115 -16.85 0.34 -0.47
C ILE A 115 -16.00 -0.70 0.25
N GLU A 116 -16.43 -1.96 0.28
CA GLU A 116 -15.65 -3.05 0.89
C GLU A 116 -14.36 -3.35 0.13
N ARG A 117 -14.38 -3.29 -1.21
CA ARG A 117 -13.18 -3.39 -2.04
C ARG A 117 -12.21 -2.25 -1.73
N ALA A 118 -12.69 -1.02 -1.61
CA ALA A 118 -11.87 0.15 -1.29
C ALA A 118 -11.26 0.03 0.09
N ARG A 119 -12.03 -0.40 1.10
CA ARG A 119 -11.54 -0.70 2.45
C ARG A 119 -10.39 -1.70 2.41
N LYS A 120 -10.56 -2.82 1.69
CA LYS A 120 -9.55 -3.88 1.55
C LYS A 120 -8.29 -3.37 0.87
N ILE A 121 -8.41 -2.63 -0.24
CA ILE A 121 -7.26 -2.09 -0.96
C ILE A 121 -6.53 -1.06 -0.10
N ALA A 122 -7.22 -0.08 0.49
CA ALA A 122 -6.57 0.93 1.32
C ALA A 122 -5.89 0.30 2.56
N THR A 123 -6.52 -0.69 3.18
CA THR A 123 -5.92 -1.45 4.30
C THR A 123 -4.74 -2.30 3.84
N TYR A 124 -4.82 -2.90 2.65
CA TYR A 124 -3.71 -3.63 2.04
C TYR A 124 -2.53 -2.71 1.78
N LEU A 125 -2.77 -1.54 1.19
CA LEU A 125 -1.74 -0.55 0.90
C LEU A 125 -1.12 -0.02 2.19
N LEU A 126 -1.92 0.28 3.22
CA LEU A 126 -1.40 0.75 4.51
C LEU A 126 -0.52 -0.31 5.21
N ASN A 127 -0.86 -1.60 5.09
CA ASN A 127 -0.20 -2.68 5.83
C ASN A 127 0.89 -3.42 5.05
N ASN A 128 0.91 -3.38 3.72
CA ASN A 128 1.92 -4.03 2.88
C ASN A 128 3.02 -3.03 2.47
N ASP A 129 3.55 -2.36 3.47
CA ASP A 129 4.53 -1.27 3.41
C ASP A 129 5.98 -1.74 3.11
N GLU A 130 6.12 -2.87 2.41
CA GLU A 130 7.40 -3.31 1.85
C GLU A 130 7.38 -3.10 0.32
N PRO A 131 8.06 -2.05 -0.19
CA PRO A 131 8.59 -2.17 -1.55
C PRO A 131 9.32 -3.50 -1.65
N LEU A 132 9.14 -4.26 -2.74
CA LEU A 132 9.96 -5.45 -3.02
C LEU A 132 11.41 -5.05 -2.81
N SER A 133 12.02 -5.50 -1.71
CA SER A 133 13.40 -5.15 -1.46
C SER A 133 14.25 -5.90 -2.48
N CYS A 134 15.42 -5.37 -2.83
CA CYS A 134 16.41 -6.13 -3.61
C CYS A 134 16.65 -7.52 -3.00
N GLN A 135 16.57 -7.62 -1.67
CA GLN A 135 16.69 -8.88 -0.93
C GLN A 135 15.52 -9.84 -1.17
N ASP A 136 14.31 -9.34 -1.43
CA ASP A 136 13.15 -10.19 -1.70
C ASP A 136 13.18 -10.73 -3.13
N GLU A 137 13.71 -9.96 -4.09
CA GLU A 137 14.02 -10.49 -5.41
C GLU A 137 15.13 -11.56 -5.33
N GLU A 138 16.20 -11.31 -4.58
CA GLU A 138 17.26 -12.31 -4.35
C GLU A 138 16.74 -13.58 -3.68
N LYS A 139 15.88 -13.46 -2.65
CA LYS A 139 15.21 -14.60 -2.01
C LYS A 139 14.37 -15.39 -3.02
N MET A 140 13.57 -14.71 -3.83
CA MET A 140 12.74 -15.35 -4.85
C MET A 140 13.58 -16.02 -5.94
N HIS A 141 14.70 -15.40 -6.34
CA HIS A 141 15.67 -15.99 -7.26
C HIS A 141 16.34 -17.24 -6.66
N LEU A 142 16.65 -17.23 -5.37
CA LEU A 142 17.21 -18.39 -4.67
C LEU A 142 16.21 -19.55 -4.62
N LEU A 143 14.97 -19.28 -4.23
CA LEU A 143 13.90 -20.28 -4.21
C LEU A 143 13.64 -20.84 -5.61
N PHE A 144 13.57 -19.98 -6.63
CA PHE A 144 13.43 -20.41 -8.02
C PHE A 144 14.57 -21.33 -8.46
N SER A 145 15.81 -20.92 -8.21
CA SER A 145 17.00 -21.68 -8.60
C SER A 145 17.00 -23.07 -7.96
N TYR A 146 16.60 -23.17 -6.70
CA TYR A 146 16.50 -24.45 -6.00
C TYR A 146 15.43 -25.36 -6.60
N LEU A 147 14.20 -24.85 -6.77
CA LEU A 147 13.08 -25.63 -7.29
C LEU A 147 13.28 -26.03 -8.76
N LYS A 148 13.92 -25.16 -9.55
CA LYS A 148 14.32 -25.47 -10.94
C LYS A 148 15.33 -26.60 -11.00
N ASN A 149 16.36 -26.59 -10.15
CA ASN A 149 17.34 -27.68 -10.07
C ASN A 149 16.70 -29.01 -9.66
N ARG A 150 15.58 -28.98 -8.94
CA ARG A 150 14.78 -30.15 -8.57
C ARG A 150 13.70 -30.51 -9.59
N GLN A 151 13.65 -29.83 -10.73
CA GLN A 151 12.67 -30.04 -11.81
C GLN A 151 11.21 -29.87 -11.37
N MET A 152 10.96 -29.11 -10.30
CA MET A 152 9.62 -28.88 -9.78
C MET A 152 8.93 -27.67 -10.44
N VAL A 153 9.73 -26.73 -10.91
CA VAL A 153 9.29 -25.55 -11.69
C VAL A 153 10.24 -25.34 -12.86
N SER A 154 9.74 -24.80 -13.96
CA SER A 154 10.52 -24.53 -15.17
C SER A 154 10.66 -23.03 -15.43
N GLN A 155 9.69 -22.22 -15.00
CA GLN A 155 9.65 -20.77 -15.24
C GLN A 155 9.41 -19.99 -13.92
N PRO A 156 10.00 -18.80 -13.76
CA PRO A 156 9.80 -17.98 -12.57
C PRO A 156 8.34 -17.60 -12.33
N THR A 157 7.56 -17.44 -13.38
CA THR A 157 6.12 -17.12 -13.34
C THR A 157 5.31 -18.17 -12.56
N GLN A 158 5.76 -19.42 -12.52
CA GLN A 158 5.10 -20.50 -11.77
C GLN A 158 5.23 -20.35 -10.24
N LEU A 159 6.12 -19.48 -9.76
CA LEU A 159 6.16 -19.07 -8.36
C LEU A 159 5.11 -18.01 -8.06
N THR A 160 4.82 -17.15 -9.03
CA THR A 160 3.94 -15.99 -8.86
C THR A 160 2.52 -16.23 -9.37
N GLU A 161 2.20 -17.44 -9.82
CA GLU A 161 0.92 -17.79 -10.40
C GLU A 161 0.44 -19.17 -9.94
N GLY A 162 -0.87 -19.40 -10.01
CA GLY A 162 -1.51 -20.66 -9.63
C GLY A 162 -1.33 -21.02 -8.15
N ASN A 163 -1.36 -22.32 -7.85
CA ASN A 163 -1.34 -22.83 -6.47
C ASN A 163 -0.02 -22.54 -5.72
N GLY A 164 1.06 -22.22 -6.45
CA GLY A 164 2.36 -21.87 -5.86
C GLY A 164 2.43 -20.44 -5.32
N LEU A 165 1.54 -19.54 -5.75
CA LEU A 165 1.56 -18.12 -5.38
C LEU A 165 1.53 -17.91 -3.86
N HIS A 166 0.71 -18.67 -3.14
CA HIS A 166 0.57 -18.50 -1.70
C HIS A 166 1.86 -18.91 -0.94
N ILE A 167 2.55 -19.95 -1.41
CA ILE A 167 3.81 -20.42 -0.83
C ILE A 167 4.92 -19.42 -1.11
N ALA A 168 5.07 -18.99 -2.37
CA ALA A 168 6.02 -17.96 -2.75
C ALA A 168 5.79 -16.65 -1.98
N THR A 169 4.53 -16.27 -1.78
CA THR A 169 4.16 -15.06 -1.03
C THR A 169 4.52 -15.19 0.45
N ALA A 170 4.22 -16.32 1.09
CA ALA A 170 4.55 -16.55 2.49
C ALA A 170 6.07 -16.59 2.72
N TYR A 171 6.82 -17.23 1.82
CA TYR A 171 8.29 -17.21 1.84
C TYR A 171 8.86 -15.81 1.63
N ARG A 172 8.34 -15.05 0.65
CA ARG A 172 8.74 -13.67 0.38
C ARG A 172 8.54 -12.77 1.61
N LYS A 173 7.40 -12.94 2.30
CA LYS A 173 7.05 -12.21 3.53
C LYS A 173 7.80 -12.70 4.78
N GLY A 174 8.73 -13.66 4.64
CA GLY A 174 9.49 -14.23 5.76
C GLY A 174 8.66 -15.07 6.74
N GLN A 175 7.42 -15.41 6.37
CA GLN A 175 6.54 -16.28 7.17
C GLN A 175 6.96 -17.75 7.06
N LEU A 176 7.65 -18.09 5.97
CA LEU A 176 8.33 -19.37 5.78
C LEU A 176 9.82 -19.11 5.58
N ASN A 177 10.66 -19.98 6.14
CA ASN A 177 12.06 -20.08 5.75
C ASN A 177 12.20 -20.89 4.44
N LEU A 178 13.42 -20.94 3.89
CA LEU A 178 13.67 -21.59 2.59
C LEU A 178 13.32 -23.09 2.61
N ASN A 179 13.63 -23.80 3.70
CA ASN A 179 13.35 -25.23 3.80
C ASN A 179 11.84 -25.49 3.88
N GLU A 180 11.12 -24.69 4.66
CA GLU A 180 9.66 -24.78 4.78
C GLU A 180 8.97 -24.48 3.44
N ALA A 181 9.44 -23.47 2.71
CA ALA A 181 8.94 -23.17 1.37
C ALA A 181 9.18 -24.34 0.41
N ILE A 182 10.38 -24.94 0.41
CA ILE A 182 10.71 -26.11 -0.42
C ILE A 182 9.79 -27.29 -0.08
N ASP A 183 9.59 -27.58 1.19
CA ASP A 183 8.75 -28.71 1.62
C ASP A 183 7.27 -28.49 1.28
N ALA A 184 6.78 -27.25 1.37
CA ALA A 184 5.45 -26.88 0.92
C ALA A 184 5.29 -27.09 -0.60
N TYR A 185 6.27 -26.68 -1.41
CA TYR A 185 6.27 -26.95 -2.85
C TYR A 185 6.34 -28.45 -3.17
N ARG A 186 7.07 -29.25 -2.37
CA ARG A 186 7.14 -30.71 -2.53
C ARG A 186 5.80 -31.36 -2.25
N ALA A 187 5.14 -30.94 -1.17
CA ALA A 187 3.81 -31.40 -0.83
C ALA A 187 2.80 -31.05 -1.94
N GLN A 188 2.84 -29.80 -2.45
CA GLN A 188 2.00 -29.38 -3.56
C GLN A 188 2.22 -30.24 -4.82
N PHE A 189 3.48 -30.46 -5.20
CA PHE A 189 3.85 -31.24 -6.37
C PHE A 189 3.41 -32.71 -6.24
N ALA A 190 3.63 -33.31 -5.06
CA ALA A 190 3.18 -34.68 -4.77
C ALA A 190 1.65 -34.81 -4.83
N CYS A 191 0.93 -33.82 -4.32
CA CYS A 191 -0.54 -33.78 -4.41
C CYS A 191 -1.02 -33.64 -5.85
N GLN A 192 -0.41 -32.77 -6.66
CA GLN A 192 -0.77 -32.62 -8.08
C GLN A 192 -0.54 -33.92 -8.86
N HIS A 193 0.60 -34.60 -8.65
CA HIS A 193 0.86 -35.90 -9.27
C HIS A 193 -0.10 -37.00 -8.79
N ARG A 194 -0.44 -37.04 -7.50
CA ARG A 194 -1.42 -38.01 -6.99
C ARG A 194 -2.81 -37.81 -7.56
N LEU A 195 -3.26 -36.56 -7.70
CA LEU A 195 -4.55 -36.24 -8.31
C LEU A 195 -4.60 -36.66 -9.79
N GLN A 196 -3.52 -36.47 -10.54
CA GLN A 196 -3.42 -36.93 -11.93
C GLN A 196 -3.44 -38.46 -12.06
N PHE A 197 -2.79 -39.18 -11.13
CA PHE A 197 -2.81 -40.64 -11.12
C PHE A 197 -4.19 -41.24 -10.79
N VAL A 198 -4.94 -40.62 -9.87
CA VAL A 198 -6.29 -41.07 -9.51
C VAL A 198 -7.30 -40.84 -10.64
N GLN A 199 -7.10 -39.80 -11.47
CA GLN A 199 -7.95 -39.53 -12.63
C GLN A 199 -7.67 -40.43 -13.85
N LEU A 200 -6.56 -41.16 -13.86
CA LEU A 200 -6.15 -42.04 -14.95
C LEU A 200 -6.39 -43.54 -14.66
N GLN A 201 -6.95 -43.88 -13.50
CA GLN A 201 -7.45 -45.23 -13.23
C GLN A 201 -8.90 -45.34 -13.71
N PRO A 202 -9.23 -46.28 -14.63
CA PRO A 202 -10.61 -46.59 -15.01
C PRO A 202 -11.38 -47.28 -13.89
#